data_AF-A0A7R9U4V7-F1
#
_entry.id   AF-A0A7R9U4V7-F1
#
_cell.length_a   1.000
_cell.length_b   1.000
_cell.length_c   1.000
_cell.angle_alpha   90.00
_cell.angle_beta   90.00
_cell.angle_gamma   90.00
#
_symmetry.space_group_name_H-M   'P 1'
#
loop_
_entity.id
_entity.type
_entity.pdbx_description
1 polymer ?
#
loop_
_entity_poly.entity_id
_entity_poly.type
_entity_poly.pdbx_seq_one_letter_code
_entity_poly.pdbx_strand_id
1 'polypeptide(L)'
;MKSFAAGVVTGAAAAGAAVGLAWYLTSRSRRNSGHSRADWSLFYGYRSDAQPSKTTSPKDTTEEDEKWLRRVPQEYRRIPSEVYGALVRTAVVTCVDVVLKRPDGCCLLVYRGMEPCQAFWWFPGGRMFKGETFFDTAVRKIKEEAGIDCKAEKVLGVWNAFYPTSSWDKEGEEGRFGTQTVNAVVVCEVSQEEGESVKIDATSEEFLWVKISDILRLGEELYDRYLVESLKLL
;
A
#
# COMPACT_ATOMS: atom_id res chain seq x y z
N MET A 1 -56.09 5.59 0.70
CA MET A 1 -55.50 4.45 1.45
C MET A 1 -54.08 4.88 1.82
N LYS A 2 -53.83 5.45 3.01
CA LYS A 2 -53.50 4.75 4.29
C LYS A 2 -52.42 3.67 4.02
N SER A 3 -51.20 3.67 4.55
CA SER A 3 -50.60 4.11 5.83
C SER A 3 -49.07 4.15 5.60
N PHE A 4 -48.23 5.12 5.98
CA PHE A 4 -47.80 5.65 7.30
C PHE A 4 -47.36 4.61 8.35
N ALA A 5 -46.06 4.58 8.64
CA ALA A 5 -45.40 4.40 9.95
C ALA A 5 -43.88 4.59 9.69
N ALA A 6 -43.19 5.66 10.15
CA ALA A 6 -42.75 5.96 11.52
C ALA A 6 -41.93 4.80 12.13
N GLY A 7 -40.72 4.97 12.67
CA GLY A 7 -39.90 6.13 13.01
C GLY A 7 -38.49 5.65 13.45
N VAL A 8 -37.51 6.55 13.37
CA VAL A 8 -36.70 7.10 14.49
C VAL A 8 -35.60 6.19 15.08
N VAL A 9 -34.37 6.58 14.73
CA VAL A 9 -33.13 6.75 15.53
C VAL A 9 -33.02 6.07 16.91
N THR A 10 -31.99 5.24 17.07
CA THR A 10 -30.99 5.15 18.19
C THR A 10 -29.89 4.18 17.67
N GLY A 11 -28.58 4.34 17.85
CA GLY A 11 -27.81 4.74 19.02
C GLY A 11 -27.22 3.49 19.70
N ALA A 12 -25.88 3.37 19.75
CA ALA A 12 -25.05 2.50 20.61
C ALA A 12 -25.02 0.98 20.29
N ALA A 13 -23.86 0.40 19.94
CA ALA A 13 -22.77 -0.07 20.81
C ALA A 13 -22.94 -1.51 21.35
N ALA A 14 -21.88 -2.30 21.20
CA ALA A 14 -21.53 -3.50 21.95
C ALA A 14 -22.51 -4.70 21.95
N ALA A 15 -22.28 -5.68 21.06
CA ALA A 15 -22.87 -7.02 21.20
C ALA A 15 -21.90 -8.17 20.87
N GLY A 16 -20.59 -7.99 21.11
CA GLY A 16 -19.58 -9.05 20.92
C GLY A 16 -19.20 -9.82 22.19
N ALA A 17 -19.46 -9.30 23.38
CA ALA A 17 -18.91 -9.83 24.63
C ALA A 17 -19.88 -10.70 25.47
N ALA A 18 -21.18 -10.68 25.18
CA ALA A 18 -22.17 -11.32 26.06
C ALA A 18 -22.42 -12.81 25.78
N VAL A 19 -21.99 -13.35 24.64
CA VAL A 19 -22.20 -14.78 24.30
C VAL A 19 -21.18 -15.68 25.02
N GLY A 20 -20.00 -15.15 25.38
CA GLY A 20 -18.94 -15.94 26.02
C GLY A 20 -19.16 -16.22 27.51
N LEU A 21 -19.71 -15.27 28.27
CA LEU A 21 -19.84 -15.44 29.73
C LEU A 21 -21.01 -16.34 30.15
N ALA A 22 -22.10 -16.37 29.38
CA ALA A 22 -23.26 -17.22 29.69
C ALA A 22 -22.96 -18.72 29.55
N TRP A 23 -22.02 -19.10 28.67
CA TRP A 23 -21.57 -20.48 28.51
C TRP A 23 -20.51 -20.91 29.54
N TYR A 24 -19.74 -19.94 30.04
CA TYR A 24 -18.71 -20.18 31.05
C TYR A 24 -19.31 -20.51 32.44
N LEU A 25 -20.47 -19.95 32.78
CA LEU A 25 -21.11 -20.17 34.08
C LEU A 25 -22.09 -21.35 34.13
N THR A 26 -22.62 -21.81 32.99
CA THR A 26 -23.53 -22.97 32.93
C THR A 26 -22.81 -24.32 32.86
N SER A 27 -21.53 -24.34 32.50
CA SER A 27 -20.72 -25.57 32.38
C SER A 27 -20.12 -26.07 33.70
N ARG A 28 -20.28 -25.35 34.81
CA ARG A 28 -19.70 -25.74 36.12
C ARG A 28 -20.59 -26.66 36.97
N SER A 29 -21.87 -26.90 36.62
CA SER A 29 -22.78 -27.68 37.48
C SER A 29 -23.16 -29.08 37.00
N ARG A 30 -22.62 -29.59 35.88
CA ARG A 30 -22.85 -30.97 35.46
C ARG A 30 -21.55 -31.77 35.37
N ARG A 31 -21.13 -32.28 36.53
CA ARG A 31 -20.23 -33.44 36.61
C ARG A 31 -20.99 -34.70 36.17
N ASN A 32 -20.24 -35.61 35.55
CA ASN A 32 -20.57 -36.99 35.16
C ASN A 32 -21.48 -37.19 33.94
N SER A 33 -20.84 -37.34 32.77
CA SER A 33 -20.91 -38.59 31.99
C SER A 33 -19.89 -38.54 30.85
N GLY A 34 -19.21 -39.67 30.62
CA GLY A 34 -18.00 -39.76 29.81
C GLY A 34 -18.23 -39.50 28.33
N HIS A 35 -17.79 -38.34 27.84
CA HIS A 35 -17.44 -38.08 26.45
C HIS A 35 -16.07 -37.39 26.42
N SER A 36 -15.24 -37.79 25.45
CA SER A 36 -13.85 -37.36 25.28
C SER A 36 -13.71 -35.84 25.36
N ARG A 37 -12.77 -35.37 26.18
CA ARG A 37 -12.30 -33.98 26.13
C ARG A 37 -11.92 -33.67 24.68
N ALA A 38 -12.60 -32.71 24.06
CA ALA A 38 -12.13 -32.14 22.82
C ALA A 38 -10.69 -31.64 23.05
N ASP A 39 -9.76 -32.20 22.30
CA ASP A 39 -8.36 -31.87 22.37
C ASP A 39 -8.13 -30.54 21.65
N TRP A 40 -7.99 -29.48 22.44
CA TRP A 40 -7.77 -28.12 21.94
C TRP A 40 -6.34 -27.90 21.43
N SER A 41 -5.46 -28.91 21.47
CA SER A 41 -4.10 -28.87 20.91
C SER A 41 -4.07 -28.70 19.39
N LEU A 42 -5.19 -28.92 18.69
CA LEU A 42 -5.28 -28.76 17.23
C LEU A 42 -5.45 -27.30 16.76
N PHE A 43 -5.87 -26.37 17.63
CA PHE A 43 -6.10 -24.97 17.26
C PHE A 43 -4.91 -24.04 17.47
N TYR A 44 -3.94 -24.47 18.27
CA TYR A 44 -2.64 -23.81 18.41
C TYR A 44 -1.61 -24.89 18.21
N GLY A 45 -0.84 -24.84 17.12
CA GLY A 45 0.27 -25.76 16.83
C GLY A 45 1.39 -25.65 17.86
N TYR A 46 1.13 -26.01 19.12
CA TYR A 46 2.10 -26.13 20.17
C TYR A 46 2.78 -27.49 19.99
N ARG A 47 3.92 -27.49 19.29
CA ARG A 47 4.83 -28.63 19.32
C ARG A 47 5.38 -28.76 20.74
N SER A 48 4.92 -29.76 21.49
CA SER A 48 5.36 -30.05 22.86
C SER A 48 6.86 -30.32 23.00
N ASP A 49 7.53 -30.57 21.88
CA ASP A 49 8.92 -31.04 21.84
C ASP A 49 9.88 -29.93 21.38
N ALA A 50 9.35 -28.75 21.03
CA ALA A 50 10.16 -27.60 20.69
C ALA A 50 10.67 -26.95 21.99
N GLN A 51 11.95 -27.15 22.31
CA GLN A 51 12.67 -26.24 23.20
C GLN A 51 12.42 -24.81 22.71
N PRO A 52 11.97 -23.86 23.54
CA PRO A 52 11.86 -22.48 23.10
C PRO A 52 13.26 -22.05 22.69
N SER A 53 13.49 -21.92 21.38
CA SER A 53 14.61 -21.13 20.90
C SER A 53 14.41 -19.72 21.47
N LYS A 54 15.44 -18.87 21.46
CA LYS A 54 15.28 -17.45 21.80
C LYS A 54 14.39 -16.80 20.72
N THR A 55 13.11 -17.14 20.70
CA THR A 55 12.11 -16.64 19.79
C THR A 55 11.69 -15.30 20.33
N THR A 56 12.16 -14.23 19.70
CA THR A 56 11.56 -12.91 19.85
C THR A 56 10.13 -13.01 19.35
N SER A 57 9.16 -12.85 20.25
CA SER A 57 7.76 -12.68 19.88
C SER A 57 7.60 -11.35 19.13
N PRO A 58 6.66 -11.20 18.19
CA PRO A 58 6.34 -9.88 17.63
C PRO A 58 6.03 -8.82 18.70
N LYS A 59 5.52 -9.25 19.86
CA LYS A 59 5.25 -8.39 21.02
C LYS A 59 6.50 -7.90 21.76
N ASP A 60 7.64 -8.56 21.53
CA ASP A 60 8.93 -8.20 22.13
C ASP A 60 9.69 -7.19 21.27
N THR A 61 9.17 -6.87 20.06
CA THR A 61 9.74 -5.84 19.18
C THR A 61 9.56 -4.47 19.83
N THR A 62 10.67 -3.79 20.07
CA THR A 62 10.68 -2.44 20.64
C THR A 62 10.76 -1.37 19.56
N GLU A 63 10.46 -0.12 19.91
CA GLU A 63 10.67 1.03 19.00
C GLU A 63 12.13 1.17 18.55
N GLU A 64 13.09 0.80 19.41
CA GLU A 64 14.51 0.82 19.05
C GLU A 64 14.87 -0.30 18.07
N ASP A 65 14.22 -1.47 18.16
CA ASP A 65 14.35 -2.53 17.15
C ASP A 65 13.81 -2.07 15.80
N GLU A 66 12.63 -1.44 15.76
CA GLU A 66 12.07 -0.88 14.52
C GLU A 66 13.01 0.17 13.92
N LYS A 67 13.52 1.08 14.74
CA LYS A 67 14.48 2.10 14.32
C LYS A 67 15.78 1.49 13.80
N TRP A 68 16.25 0.41 14.40
CA TRP A 68 17.40 -0.34 13.91
C TRP A 68 17.11 -1.02 12.57
N LEU A 69 15.96 -1.67 12.40
CA LEU A 69 15.54 -2.32 11.16
C LEU A 69 15.36 -1.32 9.99
N ARG A 70 15.08 -0.05 10.29
CA ARG A 70 14.98 1.03 9.30
C ARG A 70 16.36 1.58 8.88
N ARG A 71 17.44 1.27 9.60
CA ARG A 71 18.83 1.64 9.25
C ARG A 71 19.43 0.64 8.28
N VAL A 72 18.91 0.63 7.05
CA VAL A 72 19.49 -0.16 5.96
C VAL A 72 20.51 0.71 5.20
N PRO A 73 21.80 0.30 5.13
CA PRO A 73 22.80 1.04 4.36
C PRO A 73 22.42 1.17 2.88
N GLN A 74 22.85 2.25 2.24
CA GLN A 74 22.41 2.63 0.89
C GLN A 74 22.75 1.55 -0.15
N GLU A 75 23.90 0.89 0.00
CA GLU A 75 24.38 -0.21 -0.84
C GLU A 75 23.46 -1.44 -0.79
N TYR A 76 22.73 -1.65 0.31
CA TYR A 76 21.75 -2.74 0.44
C TYR A 76 20.33 -2.32 0.00
N ARG A 77 20.07 -1.02 -0.17
CA ARG A 77 18.77 -0.52 -0.66
C ARG A 77 18.62 -0.69 -2.17
N ARG A 78 19.71 -0.50 -2.92
CA ARG A 78 19.76 -0.70 -4.37
C ARG A 78 20.22 -2.12 -4.70
N ILE A 79 19.27 -2.94 -5.11
CA ILE A 79 19.53 -4.28 -5.61
C ILE A 79 20.22 -4.17 -6.99
N PRO A 80 21.24 -5.00 -7.29
CA PRO A 80 21.85 -5.05 -8.62
C PRO A 80 20.79 -5.24 -9.72
N SER A 81 20.99 -4.56 -10.84
CA SER A 81 20.07 -4.52 -12.00
C SER A 81 19.55 -5.90 -12.40
N GLU A 82 20.44 -6.88 -12.60
CA GLU A 82 20.08 -8.25 -12.99
C GLU A 82 19.20 -8.96 -11.94
N VAL A 83 19.54 -8.81 -10.66
CA VAL A 83 18.77 -9.41 -9.55
C VAL A 83 17.40 -8.73 -9.45
N TYR A 84 17.33 -7.42 -9.66
CA TYR A 84 16.07 -6.70 -9.67
C TYR A 84 15.18 -7.12 -10.85
N GLY A 85 15.74 -7.28 -12.04
CA GLY A 85 15.01 -7.80 -13.21
C GLY A 85 14.45 -9.21 -12.97
N ALA A 86 15.23 -10.10 -12.35
CA ALA A 86 14.74 -11.42 -11.95
C ALA A 86 13.60 -11.33 -10.92
N LEU A 87 13.68 -10.40 -9.96
CA LEU A 87 12.61 -10.14 -9.00
C LEU A 87 11.34 -9.62 -9.67
N VAL A 88 11.44 -8.67 -10.60
CA VAL A 88 10.29 -8.15 -11.37
C VAL A 88 9.57 -9.28 -12.12
N ARG A 89 10.32 -10.25 -12.66
CA ARG A 89 9.77 -11.39 -13.41
C ARG A 89 9.08 -12.44 -12.53
N THR A 90 9.48 -12.57 -11.27
CA THR A 90 9.12 -13.72 -10.42
C THR A 90 8.33 -13.37 -9.18
N ALA A 91 8.22 -12.08 -8.84
CA ALA A 91 7.57 -11.61 -7.63
C ALA A 91 6.75 -10.34 -7.86
N VAL A 92 5.82 -10.11 -6.95
CA VAL A 92 5.04 -8.87 -6.89
C VAL A 92 5.89 -7.77 -6.27
N VAL A 93 6.03 -6.64 -6.95
CA VAL A 93 6.84 -5.50 -6.46
C VAL A 93 5.98 -4.55 -5.63
N THR A 94 6.42 -4.23 -4.41
CA THR A 94 5.75 -3.22 -3.58
C THR A 94 6.25 -1.82 -3.91
N CYS A 95 5.32 -0.95 -4.24
CA CYS A 95 5.57 0.40 -4.73
C CYS A 95 4.70 1.42 -3.99
N VAL A 96 5.07 2.69 -4.14
CA VAL A 96 4.28 3.83 -3.70
C VAL A 96 4.06 4.76 -4.87
N ASP A 97 2.79 5.13 -5.11
CA ASP A 97 2.40 6.20 -6.02
C ASP A 97 2.05 7.43 -5.19
N VAL A 98 2.42 8.62 -5.67
CA VAL A 98 2.31 9.86 -4.90
C VAL A 98 1.35 10.84 -5.56
N VAL A 99 0.27 11.14 -4.85
CA VAL A 99 -0.58 12.30 -5.17
C VAL A 99 0.06 13.53 -4.54
N LEU A 100 0.97 14.17 -5.27
CA LEU A 100 1.58 15.43 -4.82
C LEU A 100 0.63 16.60 -5.11
N LYS A 101 0.05 17.17 -4.06
CA LYS A 101 -0.91 18.28 -4.12
C LYS A 101 -0.23 19.63 -3.95
N ARG A 102 -0.67 20.59 -4.76
CA ARG A 102 -0.36 22.01 -4.62
C ARG A 102 -1.59 22.78 -4.08
N PRO A 103 -1.42 23.95 -3.41
CA PRO A 103 -2.54 24.65 -2.77
C PRO A 103 -3.64 25.13 -3.73
N ASP A 104 -3.36 25.23 -5.03
CA ASP A 104 -4.32 25.60 -6.08
C ASP A 104 -5.26 24.45 -6.50
N GLY A 105 -5.17 23.29 -5.84
CA GLY A 105 -5.99 22.11 -6.12
C GLY A 105 -5.49 21.27 -7.29
N CYS A 106 -4.28 21.56 -7.79
CA CYS A 106 -3.62 20.72 -8.78
C CYS A 106 -2.86 19.56 -8.12
N CYS A 107 -2.73 18.46 -8.85
CA CYS A 107 -1.75 17.42 -8.56
C CYS A 107 -0.73 17.30 -9.69
N LEU A 108 0.47 16.84 -9.34
CA LEU A 108 1.53 16.56 -10.31
C LEU A 108 1.29 15.20 -10.98
N LEU A 109 1.32 15.18 -12.31
CA LEU A 109 1.46 13.98 -13.12
C LEU A 109 2.75 14.07 -13.94
N VAL A 110 3.33 12.92 -14.25
CA VAL A 110 4.49 12.77 -15.14
C VAL A 110 4.11 11.91 -16.34
N TYR A 111 4.66 12.24 -17.51
CA TYR A 111 4.49 11.44 -18.73
C TYR A 111 5.61 10.43 -18.82
N ARG A 112 5.30 9.15 -18.67
CA ARG A 112 6.30 8.09 -18.50
C ARG A 112 7.01 7.77 -19.82
N GLY A 113 8.34 7.83 -19.81
CA GLY A 113 9.19 7.49 -20.96
C GLY A 113 9.61 6.01 -21.02
N MET A 114 9.27 5.22 -19.99
CA MET A 114 9.67 3.80 -19.89
C MET A 114 8.52 2.91 -19.44
N GLU A 115 8.57 1.65 -19.85
CA GLU A 115 7.66 0.60 -19.39
C GLU A 115 7.81 0.33 -17.87
N PRO A 116 6.77 -0.16 -17.18
CA PRO A 116 5.38 -0.27 -17.64
C PRO A 116 4.73 1.11 -17.82
N CYS A 117 3.59 1.16 -18.52
CA CYS A 117 2.84 2.40 -18.76
C CYS A 117 3.65 3.46 -19.51
N GLN A 118 4.54 3.06 -20.43
CA GLN A 118 5.20 4.02 -21.32
C GLN A 118 4.15 4.80 -22.11
N ALA A 119 4.38 6.09 -22.31
CA ALA A 119 3.49 7.00 -23.03
C ALA A 119 2.13 7.27 -22.34
N PHE A 120 2.04 7.07 -21.02
CA PHE A 120 0.87 7.45 -20.20
C PHE A 120 1.24 8.49 -19.14
N TRP A 121 0.25 9.33 -18.79
CA TRP A 121 0.31 10.19 -17.61
C TRP A 121 0.09 9.37 -16.34
N TRP A 122 1.01 9.48 -15.38
CA TRP A 122 0.97 8.73 -14.12
C TRP A 122 1.34 9.60 -12.93
N PHE A 123 1.06 9.11 -11.72
CA PHE A 123 1.64 9.68 -10.51
C PHE A 123 3.17 9.46 -10.52
N PRO A 124 3.96 10.40 -9.98
CA PRO A 124 5.32 10.07 -9.56
C PRO A 124 5.29 8.94 -8.54
N GLY A 125 6.27 8.04 -8.58
CA GLY A 125 6.21 6.86 -7.74
C GLY A 125 7.19 5.76 -8.09
N GLY A 126 7.26 4.74 -7.24
CA GLY A 126 8.08 3.57 -7.53
C GLY A 126 8.33 2.67 -6.34
N ARG A 127 9.26 1.74 -6.54
CA ARG A 127 9.55 0.68 -5.58
C ARG A 127 10.01 1.22 -4.22
N MET A 128 9.51 0.59 -3.16
CA MET A 128 9.98 0.79 -1.80
C MET A 128 11.35 0.15 -1.56
N PHE A 129 12.21 0.80 -0.78
CA PHE A 129 13.43 0.17 -0.28
C PHE A 129 13.19 -0.50 1.08
N LYS A 130 13.99 -1.53 1.38
CA LYS A 130 13.96 -2.16 2.70
C LYS A 130 14.22 -1.10 3.78
N GLY A 131 13.38 -1.10 4.81
CA GLY A 131 13.47 -0.14 5.91
C GLY A 131 12.72 1.18 5.68
N GLU A 132 12.14 1.39 4.50
CA GLU A 132 11.27 2.54 4.24
C GLU A 132 9.82 2.25 4.64
N THR A 133 9.16 3.26 5.19
CA THR A 133 7.70 3.34 5.26
C THR A 133 7.13 3.87 3.95
N PHE A 134 5.81 3.76 3.74
CA PHE A 134 5.17 4.38 2.57
C PHE A 134 5.46 5.88 2.46
N PHE A 135 5.50 6.58 3.59
CA PHE A 135 5.78 8.01 3.65
C PHE A 135 7.24 8.33 3.29
N ASP A 136 8.21 7.54 3.79
CA ASP A 136 9.62 7.71 3.42
C ASP A 136 9.82 7.51 1.91
N THR A 137 9.22 6.46 1.35
CA THR A 137 9.27 6.19 -0.09
C THR A 137 8.62 7.33 -0.88
N ALA A 138 7.44 7.83 -0.46
CA ALA A 138 6.77 8.93 -1.16
C ALA A 138 7.64 10.18 -1.26
N VAL A 139 8.20 10.64 -0.13
CA VAL A 139 9.08 11.82 -0.10
C VAL A 139 10.33 11.59 -0.95
N ARG A 140 10.98 10.42 -0.82
CA ARG A 140 12.15 10.08 -1.64
C ARG A 140 11.82 10.08 -3.13
N LYS A 141 10.71 9.48 -3.53
CA LYS A 141 10.31 9.38 -4.95
C LYS A 141 10.00 10.74 -5.54
N ILE A 142 9.32 11.62 -4.80
CA ILE A 142 9.14 13.02 -5.24
C ILE A 142 10.48 13.74 -5.37
N LYS A 143 11.41 13.53 -4.43
CA LYS A 143 12.72 14.16 -4.52
C LYS A 143 13.52 13.65 -5.72
N GLU A 144 13.49 12.35 -5.98
CA GLU A 144 14.18 11.70 -7.11
C GLU A 144 13.59 12.09 -8.46
N GLU A 145 12.26 12.03 -8.61
CA GLU A 145 11.57 12.15 -9.90
C GLU A 145 11.10 13.56 -10.23
N ALA A 146 11.05 14.47 -9.25
CA ALA A 146 10.58 15.84 -9.44
C ALA A 146 11.50 16.90 -8.82
N GLY A 147 12.55 16.52 -8.08
CA GLY A 147 13.48 17.45 -7.43
C GLY A 147 12.92 18.20 -6.22
N ILE A 148 11.66 17.95 -5.87
CA ILE A 148 10.85 18.70 -4.90
C ILE A 148 10.99 18.14 -3.49
N ASP A 149 11.02 19.02 -2.49
CA ASP A 149 10.77 18.65 -1.10
C ASP A 149 9.27 18.75 -0.76
N CYS A 150 8.70 17.70 -0.16
CA CYS A 150 7.28 17.63 0.15
C CYS A 150 7.02 17.02 1.53
N LYS A 151 5.80 17.19 2.02
CA LYS A 151 5.34 16.59 3.27
C LYS A 151 4.31 15.51 2.99
N ALA A 152 4.60 14.28 3.39
CA ALA A 152 3.65 13.18 3.27
C ALA A 152 2.59 13.23 4.39
N GLU A 153 1.34 12.91 4.06
CA GLU A 153 0.19 13.08 4.95
C GLU A 153 -0.53 11.78 5.30
N LYS A 154 -1.12 11.12 4.29
CA LYS A 154 -1.98 9.96 4.47
C LYS A 154 -1.85 8.97 3.31
N VAL A 155 -2.16 7.71 3.58
CA VAL A 155 -2.35 6.67 2.56
C VAL A 155 -3.83 6.68 2.16
N LEU A 156 -4.14 6.78 0.87
CA LEU A 156 -5.52 6.74 0.36
C LEU A 156 -6.02 5.30 0.21
N GLY A 157 -5.17 4.43 -0.30
CA GLY A 157 -5.54 3.06 -0.62
C GLY A 157 -4.36 2.26 -1.12
N VAL A 158 -4.62 0.99 -1.42
CA VAL A 158 -3.63 0.04 -1.94
C VAL A 158 -4.25 -0.68 -3.13
N TRP A 159 -3.53 -0.70 -4.25
CA TRP A 159 -3.99 -1.32 -5.49
C TRP A 159 -3.07 -2.44 -5.94
N ASN A 160 -3.67 -3.52 -6.44
CA ASN A 160 -2.94 -4.51 -7.23
C ASN A 160 -2.97 -4.03 -8.68
N ALA A 161 -1.81 -3.74 -9.26
CA ALA A 161 -1.71 -3.35 -10.66
C ALA A 161 -0.97 -4.41 -11.48
N PHE A 162 -1.54 -4.71 -12.65
CA PHE A 162 -1.07 -5.72 -13.58
C PHE A 162 -0.77 -5.03 -14.91
N TYR A 163 0.48 -5.09 -15.33
CA TYR A 163 0.94 -4.49 -16.58
C TYR A 163 1.41 -5.60 -17.53
N PRO A 164 0.95 -5.62 -18.78
CA PRO A 164 1.35 -6.65 -19.75
C PRO A 164 2.77 -6.48 -20.29
N THR A 165 3.43 -5.37 -19.94
CA THR A 165 4.78 -4.97 -20.40
C THR A 165 5.70 -4.68 -19.22
N SER A 166 7.00 -4.81 -19.45
CA SER A 166 8.05 -4.50 -18.47
C SER A 166 9.29 -3.94 -19.15
N SER A 167 10.05 -3.08 -18.46
CA SER A 167 11.41 -2.70 -18.90
C SER A 167 12.39 -3.89 -18.87
N TRP A 168 11.99 -5.02 -18.27
CA TRP A 168 12.80 -6.23 -18.13
C TRP A 168 12.35 -7.37 -19.05
N ASP A 169 11.35 -7.14 -19.90
CA ASP A 169 11.03 -8.07 -20.99
C ASP A 169 12.18 -8.02 -22.00
N LYS A 170 12.68 -9.19 -22.44
CA LYS A 170 13.71 -9.26 -23.48
C LYS A 170 13.08 -9.66 -24.81
N GLU A 171 13.52 -8.99 -25.87
CA GLU A 171 13.11 -9.32 -27.23
C GLU A 171 13.55 -10.75 -27.59
N GLY A 172 12.61 -11.58 -28.05
CA GLY A 172 12.86 -12.96 -28.47
C GLY A 172 12.81 -14.04 -27.39
N GLU A 173 12.57 -13.70 -26.11
CA GLU A 173 12.23 -14.71 -25.09
C GLU A 173 10.76 -15.18 -25.28
N GLU A 174 10.50 -16.50 -25.20
CA GLU A 174 9.13 -17.03 -25.25
C GLU A 174 8.33 -16.57 -24.02
N GLY A 175 7.49 -15.57 -24.20
CA GLY A 175 6.54 -15.07 -23.20
C GLY A 175 6.85 -13.66 -22.71
N ARG A 176 5.88 -12.74 -22.86
CA ARG A 176 5.88 -11.45 -22.14
C ARG A 176 5.55 -11.74 -20.68
N PHE A 177 6.44 -11.37 -19.75
CA PHE A 177 6.19 -11.57 -18.32
C PHE A 177 5.40 -10.41 -17.73
N GLY A 178 5.57 -9.21 -18.29
CA GLY A 178 4.92 -8.02 -17.78
C GLY A 178 5.43 -7.64 -16.38
N THR A 179 4.65 -6.84 -15.67
CA THR A 179 4.98 -6.39 -14.32
C THR A 179 3.75 -6.46 -13.42
N GLN A 180 3.87 -7.10 -12.25
CA GLN A 180 2.85 -7.04 -11.21
C GLN A 180 3.35 -6.22 -10.03
N THR A 181 2.51 -5.28 -9.57
CA THR A 181 2.84 -4.41 -8.44
C THR A 181 1.69 -4.34 -7.44
N VAL A 182 2.04 -4.02 -6.19
CA VAL A 182 1.12 -3.53 -5.17
C VAL A 182 1.52 -2.10 -4.84
N ASN A 183 0.64 -1.14 -5.15
CA ASN A 183 0.91 0.28 -5.01
C ASN A 183 0.12 0.86 -3.85
N ALA A 184 0.80 1.36 -2.82
CA ALA A 184 0.16 2.22 -1.83
C ALA A 184 0.14 3.65 -2.36
N VAL A 185 -1.03 4.29 -2.37
CA VAL A 185 -1.16 5.67 -2.85
C VAL A 185 -1.05 6.62 -1.67
N VAL A 186 -0.02 7.47 -1.69
CA VAL A 186 0.28 8.43 -0.61
C VAL A 186 -0.02 9.84 -1.07
N VAL A 187 -0.72 10.60 -0.23
CA VAL A 187 -0.89 12.04 -0.43
C VAL A 187 0.32 12.77 0.14
N CYS A 188 0.92 13.63 -0.66
CA CYS A 188 1.92 14.59 -0.22
C CYS A 188 1.45 16.01 -0.55
N GLU A 189 1.89 16.98 0.23
CA GLU A 189 1.65 18.40 -0.03
C GLU A 189 2.97 19.13 -0.28
N VAL A 190 2.93 20.12 -1.17
CA VAL A 190 4.04 21.02 -1.49
C VAL A 190 3.55 22.48 -1.44
N SER A 191 4.44 23.41 -1.13
CA SER A 191 4.13 24.83 -1.25
C SER A 191 3.99 25.26 -2.71
N GLN A 192 3.37 26.42 -2.96
CA GLN A 192 3.27 26.96 -4.32
C GLN A 192 4.65 27.20 -4.94
N GLU A 193 5.54 27.87 -4.19
CA GLU A 193 6.91 28.20 -4.61
C GLU A 193 7.73 26.95 -4.94
N GLU A 194 7.72 25.97 -4.04
CA GLU A 194 8.46 24.72 -4.25
C GLU A 194 7.90 23.94 -5.45
N GLY A 195 6.58 23.96 -5.65
CA GLY A 195 5.89 23.34 -6.79
C GLY A 195 6.21 23.96 -8.15
N GLU A 196 6.83 25.14 -8.21
CA GLU A 196 7.31 25.76 -9.45
C GLU A 196 8.71 25.28 -9.85
N SER A 197 9.43 24.61 -8.94
CA SER A 197 10.82 24.20 -9.12
C SER A 197 11.02 22.79 -9.70
N VAL A 198 9.95 22.19 -10.25
CA VAL A 198 9.91 20.79 -10.73
C VAL A 198 11.05 20.50 -11.71
N LYS A 199 11.77 19.41 -11.46
CA LYS A 199 12.80 18.85 -12.34
C LYS A 199 12.56 17.36 -12.48
N ILE A 200 12.04 16.96 -13.65
CA ILE A 200 11.80 15.55 -13.93
C ILE A 200 13.10 14.78 -14.12
N ASP A 201 13.09 13.51 -13.72
CA ASP A 201 14.22 12.61 -13.93
C ASP A 201 14.25 12.00 -15.33
N ALA A 202 15.16 11.06 -15.58
CA ALA A 202 15.32 10.40 -16.87
C ALA A 202 14.24 9.35 -17.20
N THR A 203 13.31 9.07 -16.27
CA THR A 203 12.26 8.06 -16.47
C THR A 203 10.97 8.65 -17.05
N SER A 204 10.88 9.98 -17.08
CA SER A 204 9.73 10.74 -17.56
C SER A 204 10.16 11.76 -18.61
N GLU A 205 9.28 12.02 -19.58
CA GLU A 205 9.56 12.95 -20.68
C GLU A 205 8.99 14.34 -20.42
N GLU A 206 7.85 14.41 -19.72
CA GLU A 206 7.14 15.66 -19.43
C GLU A 206 6.47 15.61 -18.05
N PHE A 207 6.04 16.76 -17.54
CA PHE A 207 5.20 16.86 -16.35
C PHE A 207 4.05 17.85 -16.53
N LEU A 208 3.03 17.68 -15.70
CA LEU A 208 1.79 18.42 -15.75
C LEU A 208 1.28 18.67 -14.33
N TRP A 209 0.99 19.93 -14.00
CA TRP A 209 0.10 20.26 -12.89
C TRP A 209 -1.33 20.34 -13.43
N VAL A 210 -2.18 19.41 -13.02
CA VAL A 210 -3.57 19.33 -13.47
C VAL A 210 -4.52 19.40 -12.28
N LYS A 211 -5.63 20.12 -12.43
CA LYS A 211 -6.67 20.16 -11.41
C LYS A 211 -7.24 18.77 -11.19
N ILE A 212 -7.28 18.33 -9.94
CA ILE A 212 -7.86 17.04 -9.56
C ILE A 212 -9.32 16.94 -10.03
N SER A 213 -10.07 18.04 -9.96
CA SER A 213 -11.44 18.12 -10.46
C SER A 213 -11.57 17.86 -11.96
N ASP A 214 -10.57 18.25 -12.76
CA ASP A 214 -10.57 18.00 -14.20
C ASP A 214 -10.27 16.53 -14.50
N ILE A 215 -9.33 15.91 -13.77
CA ILE A 215 -9.11 14.45 -13.87
C ILE A 215 -10.39 13.69 -13.54
N LEU A 216 -11.05 14.04 -12.43
CA LEU A 216 -12.29 13.36 -12.02
C LEU A 216 -13.45 13.55 -13.01
N ARG A 217 -13.49 14.70 -13.70
CA ARG A 217 -14.50 15.01 -14.72
C ARG A 217 -14.24 14.27 -16.03
N LEU A 218 -12.98 14.23 -16.49
CA LEU A 218 -12.58 13.53 -17.73
C LEU A 218 -12.54 12.01 -17.53
N GLY A 219 -12.25 11.58 -16.30
CA GLY A 219 -12.35 10.20 -15.87
C GLY A 219 -11.46 9.24 -16.67
N GLU A 220 -11.94 8.01 -16.79
CA GLU A 220 -11.22 6.88 -17.38
C GLU A 220 -11.12 6.95 -18.91
N GLU A 221 -11.77 7.95 -19.54
CA GLU A 221 -11.64 8.19 -20.97
C GLU A 221 -10.26 8.73 -21.34
N LEU A 222 -9.65 9.51 -20.43
CA LEU A 222 -8.34 10.15 -20.67
C LEU A 222 -7.25 9.65 -19.72
N TYR A 223 -7.61 9.20 -18.54
CA TYR A 223 -6.66 8.77 -17.50
C TYR A 223 -6.87 7.29 -17.16
N ASP A 224 -5.83 6.65 -16.66
CA ASP A 224 -5.94 5.27 -16.20
C ASP A 224 -6.90 5.13 -15.00
N ARG A 225 -7.61 4.00 -14.90
CA ARG A 225 -8.56 3.74 -13.81
C ARG A 225 -7.93 3.85 -12.43
N TYR A 226 -6.69 3.37 -12.22
CA TYR A 226 -6.07 3.37 -10.90
C TYR A 226 -5.82 4.80 -10.42
N LEU A 227 -5.45 5.69 -11.34
CA LEU A 227 -5.28 7.11 -11.09
C LEU A 227 -6.63 7.74 -10.69
N VAL A 228 -7.67 7.52 -11.49
CA VAL A 228 -9.01 8.10 -11.26
C VAL A 228 -9.66 7.55 -9.98
N GLU A 229 -9.61 6.24 -9.75
CA GLU A 229 -10.16 5.57 -8.56
C GLU A 229 -9.45 6.05 -7.29
N SER A 230 -8.14 6.30 -7.34
CA SER A 230 -7.38 6.84 -6.20
C SER A 230 -7.83 8.26 -5.85
N LEU A 231 -8.01 9.14 -6.84
CA LEU A 231 -8.40 10.53 -6.61
C LEU A 231 -9.84 10.66 -6.10
N LYS A 232 -10.72 9.68 -6.33
CA LYS A 232 -12.07 9.63 -5.75
C LYS A 232 -12.05 9.44 -4.22
N LEU A 233 -10.90 9.05 -3.64
CA LEU A 233 -10.74 8.81 -2.19
C LEU A 233 -10.19 10.04 -1.43
N LEU A 234 -9.90 11.15 -2.13
CA LEU A 234 -9.38 12.37 -1.52
C LEU A 234 -10.42 13.11 -0.69
#